data_AF-A0A0X1KK18-F1
#
_entry.id   AF-A0A0X1KK18-F1
#
_cell.length_a   1.000
_cell.length_b   1.000
_cell.length_c   1.000
_cell.angle_alpha   90.00
_cell.angle_beta   90.00
_cell.angle_gamma   90.00
#
_symmetry.space_group_name_H-M   'P 1'
#
loop_
_entity.id
_entity.type
_entity.pdbx_description
1 polymer ?
#
loop_
_entity_poly.entity_id
_entity_poly.type
_entity_poly.pdbx_seq_one_letter_code
_entity_poly.pdbx_strand_id
1 'polypeptide(L)'
;MKAQPYLLYALFSAFFALLVPIFGKLGLKDVDSTVATTVRAVIMAVFLVGVALVSGVTREPLNGKALLFIALSGIAGALSWLFYFMAVKGGRVPAVVVIDKTSVALATFFVFPWWTET
;
A
#
# COMPACT_ATOMS: atom_id res chain seq x y z
N MET A 1 -4.74 30.67 -6.13
CA MET A 1 -4.40 29.55 -5.23
C MET A 1 -3.31 28.72 -5.91
N LYS A 2 -2.08 28.68 -5.39
CA LYS A 2 -1.07 27.73 -5.89
C LYS A 2 -1.61 26.32 -5.61
N ALA A 3 -1.95 25.57 -6.65
CA ALA A 3 -2.26 24.15 -6.50
C ALA A 3 -1.03 23.51 -5.85
N GLN A 4 -1.18 23.09 -4.60
CA GLN A 4 -0.09 22.46 -3.88
C GLN A 4 0.17 21.11 -4.56
N PRO A 5 1.41 20.78 -4.95
CA PRO A 5 1.71 19.57 -5.72
C PRO A 5 1.24 18.29 -5.02
N TYR A 6 1.13 18.29 -3.68
CA TYR A 6 0.59 17.16 -2.92
C TYR A 6 -0.86 16.82 -3.30
N LEU A 7 -1.68 17.81 -3.68
CA LEU A 7 -3.09 17.59 -3.99
C LEU A 7 -3.24 16.80 -5.30
N LEU A 8 -2.38 17.11 -6.28
CA LEU A 8 -2.35 16.37 -7.54
C LEU A 8 -1.89 14.93 -7.33
N TYR A 9 -0.81 14.72 -6.55
CA TYR A 9 -0.34 13.37 -6.21
C TYR A 9 -1.38 12.58 -5.40
N ALA A 10 -2.10 13.22 -4.48
CA ALA A 10 -3.17 12.59 -3.71
C ALA A 10 -4.36 12.17 -4.58
N LEU A 11 -4.74 12.97 -5.58
CA LEU A 11 -5.80 12.63 -6.53
C LEU A 11 -5.40 11.43 -7.39
N PHE A 12 -4.18 11.41 -7.93
CA PHE A 12 -3.68 10.25 -8.66
C PHE A 12 -3.61 9.00 -7.77
N SER A 13 -3.13 9.12 -6.53
CA SER A 13 -3.10 8.03 -5.56
C SER A 13 -4.51 7.46 -5.30
N ALA A 14 -5.51 8.32 -5.08
CA ALA A 14 -6.90 7.91 -4.89
C ALA A 14 -7.46 7.19 -6.13
N PHE A 15 -7.14 7.68 -7.33
CA PHE A 15 -7.53 7.05 -8.58
C PHE A 15 -6.92 5.67 -8.76
N PHE A 16 -5.63 5.47 -8.49
CA PHE A 16 -5.04 4.12 -8.56
C PHE A 16 -5.54 3.21 -7.43
N ALA A 17 -5.77 3.75 -6.23
CA ALA A 17 -6.26 2.99 -5.08
C ALA A 17 -7.65 2.38 -5.31
N LEU A 18 -8.54 3.03 -6.07
CA LEU A 18 -9.86 2.44 -6.37
C LEU A 18 -9.77 1.26 -7.36
N LEU A 19 -8.75 1.23 -8.23
CA LEU A 19 -8.56 0.17 -9.23
C LEU A 19 -8.07 -1.13 -8.58
N VAL A 20 -7.29 -1.03 -7.51
CA VAL A 20 -6.70 -2.16 -6.77
C VAL A 20 -7.75 -3.21 -6.33
N PRO A 21 -8.84 -2.86 -5.63
CA PRO A 21 -9.87 -3.83 -5.26
C PRO A 21 -10.66 -4.38 -6.45
N ILE A 22 -10.88 -3.57 -7.50
CA ILE A 22 -11.64 -3.97 -8.69
C ILE A 22 -10.89 -5.07 -9.44
N PHE A 23 -9.63 -4.79 -9.81
CA PHE A 23 -8.78 -5.78 -10.49
C PHE A 23 -8.41 -6.93 -9.57
N GLY A 24 -8.21 -6.66 -8.28
CA GLY A 24 -7.94 -7.69 -7.28
C GLY A 24 -9.07 -8.70 -7.19
N LYS A 25 -10.33 -8.26 -7.09
CA LYS A 25 -11.45 -9.21 -7.06
C LYS A 25 -11.59 -10.00 -8.36
N LEU A 26 -11.39 -9.36 -9.50
CA LEU A 26 -11.46 -10.03 -10.80
C LEU A 26 -10.37 -11.09 -10.95
N GLY A 27 -9.14 -10.79 -10.54
CA GLY A 27 -8.00 -11.70 -10.60
C GLY A 27 -8.01 -12.82 -9.53
N LEU A 28 -8.81 -12.68 -8.48
CA LEU A 28 -8.94 -13.67 -7.39
C LEU A 28 -10.03 -14.73 -7.64
N LYS A 29 -10.76 -14.64 -8.75
CA LYS A 29 -11.90 -15.52 -9.03
C LYS A 29 -11.52 -17.00 -9.06
N ASP A 30 -10.40 -17.32 -9.72
CA ASP A 30 -9.95 -18.70 -9.96
C ASP A 30 -8.60 -19.02 -9.29
N VAL A 31 -8.06 -18.09 -8.49
CA VAL A 31 -6.71 -18.18 -7.90
C VAL A 31 -6.76 -17.98 -6.38
N ASP A 32 -5.87 -18.64 -5.65
CA ASP A 32 -5.72 -18.41 -4.20
C ASP A 32 -5.25 -16.97 -3.89
N SER A 33 -5.74 -16.39 -2.80
CA SER A 33 -5.38 -15.02 -2.40
C SER A 33 -3.90 -14.85 -2.09
N THR A 34 -3.26 -15.91 -1.57
CA THR A 34 -1.83 -15.92 -1.28
C THR A 34 -1.03 -15.91 -2.58
N VAL A 35 -1.37 -16.77 -3.54
CA VAL A 35 -0.70 -16.85 -4.85
C VAL A 35 -0.83 -15.52 -5.60
N ALA A 36 -2.05 -14.96 -5.67
CA ALA A 36 -2.28 -13.68 -6.33
C ALA A 36 -1.52 -12.53 -5.65
N THR A 37 -1.41 -12.53 -4.31
CA THR A 37 -0.66 -11.52 -3.56
C THR A 37 0.85 -11.66 -3.76
N THR A 38 1.38 -12.88 -3.83
CA THR A 38 2.79 -13.15 -4.16
C THR A 38 3.13 -12.64 -5.56
N VAL A 39 2.32 -12.96 -6.56
CA VAL A 39 2.52 -12.46 -7.94
C VAL A 39 2.49 -10.93 -7.96
N ARG A 40 1.55 -10.32 -7.22
CA ARG A 40 1.49 -8.86 -7.10
C ARG A 40 2.77 -8.27 -6.48
N ALA A 41 3.30 -8.89 -5.43
CA ALA A 41 4.52 -8.44 -4.79
C ALA A 41 5.72 -8.47 -5.76
N VAL A 42 5.82 -9.51 -6.59
CA VAL A 42 6.86 -9.59 -7.65
C VAL A 42 6.70 -8.47 -8.67
N ILE A 43 5.48 -8.24 -9.17
CA ILE A 43 5.19 -7.15 -10.12
C ILE A 43 5.56 -5.78 -9.51
N MET A 44 5.17 -5.55 -8.24
CA MET A 44 5.50 -4.31 -7.53
C MET A 44 7.01 -4.14 -7.35
N ALA A 45 7.73 -5.20 -6.99
CA ALA A 45 9.17 -5.16 -6.83
C ALA A 45 9.88 -4.78 -8.13
N VAL A 46 9.53 -5.44 -9.26
CA VAL A 46 10.09 -5.13 -10.57
C VAL A 46 9.77 -3.68 -10.98
N PHE A 47 8.53 -3.23 -10.77
CA PHE A 47 8.11 -1.87 -11.07
C PHE A 47 8.89 -0.83 -10.26
N LEU A 48 9.02 -1.01 -8.94
CA LEU A 48 9.76 -0.11 -8.07
C LEU A 48 11.26 -0.08 -8.38
N VAL A 49 11.86 -1.22 -8.71
CA VAL A 49 13.26 -1.29 -9.17
C VAL A 49 13.43 -0.50 -10.47
N GLY A 50 12.53 -0.66 -11.45
CA GLY A 50 12.58 0.10 -12.69
C GLY A 50 12.50 1.62 -12.46
N VAL A 51 11.59 2.06 -11.58
CA VAL A 51 11.47 3.48 -11.19
C VAL A 51 12.73 3.97 -10.48
N ALA A 52 13.31 3.19 -9.57
CA ALA A 52 14.54 3.55 -8.87
C ALA A 52 15.74 3.73 -9.84
N LEU A 53 15.84 2.88 -10.86
CA LEU A 53 16.87 2.99 -11.90
C LEU A 53 16.73 4.27 -12.73
N VAL A 54 15.51 4.61 -13.15
CA VAL A 54 15.23 5.84 -13.91
C VAL A 54 15.44 7.09 -13.05
N SER A 55 15.16 7.01 -11.76
CA SER A 55 15.25 8.13 -10.83
C SER A 55 16.67 8.37 -10.29
N GLY A 56 17.61 7.44 -10.50
CA GLY A 56 19.00 7.55 -10.05
C GLY A 56 19.24 7.37 -8.54
N VAL A 57 18.21 6.99 -7.76
CA VAL A 57 18.24 6.94 -6.28
C VAL A 57 18.80 5.60 -5.75
N THR A 58 19.79 5.02 -6.43
CA THR A 58 20.24 3.64 -6.14
C THR A 58 21.32 3.53 -5.07
N ARG A 59 21.84 4.65 -4.55
CA ARG A 59 23.06 4.68 -3.69
C ARG A 59 22.89 5.41 -2.37
N GLU A 60 21.66 5.68 -1.94
CA GLU A 60 21.40 6.28 -0.62
C GLU A 60 21.90 5.33 0.50
N PRO A 61 22.76 5.80 1.42
CA PRO A 61 23.27 4.97 2.50
C PRO A 61 22.14 4.64 3.50
N LEU A 62 21.75 3.37 3.58
CA LEU A 62 20.77 2.89 4.53
C LEU A 62 21.43 2.62 5.89
N ASN A 63 21.02 3.37 6.92
CA ASN A 63 21.40 3.09 8.31
C ASN A 63 20.74 1.77 8.77
N GLY A 64 21.42 0.96 9.59
CA GLY A 64 20.89 -0.30 10.12
C GLY A 64 19.57 -0.16 10.89
N LYS A 65 19.35 0.97 11.59
CA LYS A 65 18.05 1.28 12.21
C LYS A 65 16.96 1.55 11.17
N ALA A 66 17.28 2.30 10.11
CA ALA A 66 16.33 2.57 9.03
C ALA A 66 15.92 1.28 8.31
N LEU A 67 16.88 0.37 8.08
CA LEU A 67 16.59 -0.93 7.47
C LEU A 67 15.61 -1.76 8.33
N LEU A 68 15.77 -1.76 9.65
CA LEU A 68 14.86 -2.46 10.56
C LEU A 68 13.43 -1.91 10.47
N PHE A 69 13.25 -0.59 10.52
CA PHE A 69 11.93 0.03 10.40
C PHE A 69 11.31 -0.18 9.00
N ILE A 70 12.11 -0.13 7.94
CA ILE A 70 11.66 -0.44 6.57
C ILE A 70 11.22 -1.90 6.46
N ALA A 71 11.98 -2.84 7.02
CA ALA A 71 11.64 -4.25 7.02
C ALA A 71 10.34 -4.51 7.79
N LEU A 72 10.20 -3.94 9.00
CA LEU A 72 8.98 -4.05 9.80
C LEU A 72 7.77 -3.45 9.08
N SER A 73 7.93 -2.28 8.45
CA SER A 73 6.89 -1.65 7.64
C SER A 73 6.49 -2.51 6.43
N GLY A 74 7.48 -3.11 5.75
CA GLY A 74 7.25 -4.01 4.63
C GLY A 74 6.48 -5.27 5.03
N ILE A 75 6.84 -5.89 6.17
CA ILE A 75 6.12 -7.05 6.72
C ILE A 75 4.69 -6.67 7.09
N ALA A 76 4.49 -5.54 7.77
CA ALA A 76 3.16 -5.05 8.13
C ALA A 76 2.30 -4.77 6.88
N GLY A 77 2.89 -4.16 5.85
CA GLY A 77 2.23 -3.93 4.56
C GLY A 77 1.84 -5.23 3.85
N ALA A 78 2.76 -6.21 3.80
CA ALA A 78 2.50 -7.51 3.18
C ALA A 78 1.37 -8.27 3.90
N LEU A 79 1.37 -8.29 5.24
CA LEU A 79 0.31 -8.92 6.03
C LEU A 79 -1.04 -8.22 5.84
N SER A 80 -1.06 -6.89 5.87
CA SER A 80 -2.27 -6.09 5.61
C SER A 80 -2.89 -6.44 4.25
N TRP A 81 -2.07 -6.49 3.19
CA TRP A 81 -2.55 -6.82 1.85
C TRP A 81 -3.03 -8.26 1.75
N LEU A 82 -2.34 -9.22 2.37
CA LEU A 82 -2.74 -10.63 2.37
C LEU A 82 -4.14 -10.81 2.98
N PHE A 83 -4.38 -10.25 4.17
CA PHE A 83 -5.69 -10.32 4.83
C PHE A 83 -6.77 -9.52 4.08
N TYR A 84 -6.42 -8.35 3.55
CA TYR A 84 -7.32 -7.54 2.74
C TYR A 84 -7.85 -8.33 1.54
N PHE A 85 -6.98 -8.98 0.76
CA PHE A 85 -7.40 -9.72 -0.42
C PHE A 85 -8.12 -11.02 -0.11
N MET A 86 -7.78 -11.66 1.01
CA MET A 86 -8.55 -12.78 1.53
C MET A 86 -9.99 -12.36 1.84
N ALA A 87 -10.18 -11.19 2.46
CA ALA A 87 -11.51 -10.62 2.71
C ALA A 87 -12.22 -10.18 1.42
N VAL A 88 -11.50 -9.59 0.45
CA VAL A 88 -12.07 -9.23 -0.87
C VAL A 88 -12.56 -10.45 -1.63
N LYS A 89 -11.86 -11.59 -1.54
CA LYS A 89 -12.24 -12.85 -2.19
C LYS A 89 -13.57 -13.36 -1.65
N GLY A 90 -13.72 -13.47 -0.33
CA GLY A 90 -14.93 -14.00 0.32
C GLY A 90 -16.08 -13.01 0.56
N GLY A 91 -15.81 -11.71 0.58
CA GLY A 91 -16.76 -10.67 0.98
C GLY A 91 -17.24 -9.74 -0.14
N ARG A 92 -18.12 -8.79 0.19
CA ARG A 92 -18.55 -7.72 -0.73
C ARG A 92 -17.47 -6.63 -0.78
N VAL A 93 -16.93 -6.33 -1.98
CA VAL A 93 -15.85 -5.35 -2.16
C VAL A 93 -16.12 -4.01 -1.49
N PRO A 94 -17.32 -3.39 -1.67
CA PRO A 94 -17.56 -2.08 -1.07
C PRO A 94 -17.48 -2.11 0.46
N ALA A 95 -17.95 -3.20 1.09
CA ALA A 95 -17.89 -3.37 2.54
C ALA A 95 -16.45 -3.52 3.02
N VAL A 96 -15.65 -4.36 2.34
CA VAL A 96 -14.23 -4.57 2.67
C VAL A 96 -13.43 -3.27 2.50
N VAL A 97 -13.68 -2.51 1.45
CA VAL A 97 -13.04 -1.21 1.21
C VAL A 97 -13.38 -0.19 2.30
N VAL A 98 -14.64 -0.11 2.74
CA VAL A 98 -15.03 0.80 3.83
C VAL A 98 -14.39 0.39 5.15
N ILE A 99 -14.32 -0.91 5.45
CA ILE A 99 -13.65 -1.43 6.65
C ILE A 99 -12.14 -1.12 6.60
N ASP A 100 -11.48 -1.32 5.46
CA ASP A 100 -10.06 -0.98 5.28
C ASP A 100 -9.77 0.51 5.52
N LYS A 101 -10.69 1.41 5.14
CA LYS A 101 -10.55 2.85 5.42
C LYS A 101 -10.62 3.19 6.92
N THR A 102 -11.14 2.31 7.78
CA THR A 102 -11.07 2.50 9.24
C THR A 102 -9.64 2.41 9.78
N SER A 103 -8.73 1.73 9.06
CA SER A 103 -7.31 1.73 9.41
C SER A 103 -6.70 3.13 9.36
N VAL A 104 -7.23 4.03 8.51
CA VAL A 104 -6.83 5.44 8.51
C VAL A 104 -7.24 6.13 9.80
N ALA A 105 -8.46 5.89 10.28
CA ALA A 105 -8.93 6.44 11.55
C ALA A 105 -8.12 5.91 12.74
N LEU A 106 -7.79 4.61 12.74
CA LEU A 106 -6.89 4.01 13.75
C LEU A 106 -5.49 4.61 13.67
N ALA A 107 -4.92 4.76 12.48
CA ALA A 107 -3.61 5.40 12.31
C ALA A 107 -3.64 6.83 12.83
N THR A 108 -4.65 7.63 12.49
CA THR A 108 -4.82 8.98 13.03
C THR A 108 -4.92 8.96 14.56
N PHE A 109 -5.68 8.03 15.16
CA PHE A 109 -5.84 7.94 16.61
C PHE A 109 -4.54 7.56 17.34
N PHE A 110 -3.77 6.58 16.84
CA PHE A 110 -2.52 6.15 17.45
C PHE A 110 -1.35 7.12 17.20
N VAL A 111 -1.39 7.87 16.09
CA VAL A 111 -0.38 8.87 15.75
C VAL A 111 -0.67 10.22 16.41
N PHE A 112 -1.93 10.53 16.74
CA PHE A 112 -2.33 11.79 17.38
C PHE A 112 -1.52 12.17 18.63
N PRO A 113 -1.11 11.24 19.53
CA PRO A 113 -0.27 11.56 20.68
C PRO A 113 1.18 11.94 20.31
N TRP A 114 1.64 11.63 19.10
CA TRP A 114 3.04 11.80 18.66
C TRP A 114 3.20 12.90 17.59
N TRP A 115 2.10 13.40 17.02
CA TRP A 115 2.10 14.24 15.81
C TRP A 115 2.11 15.76 16.08
N THR A 116 2.25 16.20 17.33
CA THR A 116 2.28 17.64 17.63
C THR A 116 3.62 18.33 17.33
N GLU A 117 4.67 17.61 16.89
CA GLU A 117 6.03 18.19 16.76
C GLU A 117 6.82 17.88 15.45
N THR A 118 6.17 17.47 14.34
CA THR A 118 6.87 17.35 13.03
C THR A 118 6.07 17.97 11.91
#